data_AF-A0A9Q8VBC1-F1
#
_entry.id   AF-A0A9Q8VBC1-F1
#
_cell.length_a   1.000
_cell.length_b   1.000
_cell.length_c   1.000
_cell.angle_alpha   90.00
_cell.angle_beta   90.00
_cell.angle_gamma   90.00
#
_symmetry.space_group_name_H-M   'P 1'
#
loop_
_entity.id
_entity.type
_entity.pdbx_description
1 polymer ?
#
loop_
_entity_poly.entity_id
_entity_poly.type
_entity_poly.pdbx_seq_one_letter_code
_entity_poly.pdbx_strand_id
1 'polypeptide(L)'
;MQLSMLLSSVALAAVATAQAPVTSLQAIVYRDPQFVGPSQQITSADRCIVLDRNTMSAEVGSIEIASGVVCTTYFDPECQNPNQRLGGSVSNISGARDAQSILCQGQRKPWL
;
A
#
# COMPACT_ATOMS: atom_id res chain seq x y z
N MET A 1 -15.90 63.86 25.35
CA MET A 1 -15.37 62.61 25.95
C MET A 1 -16.00 61.47 25.16
N GLN A 2 -15.26 60.92 24.18
CA GLN A 2 -14.60 59.59 24.25
C GLN A 2 -15.63 58.44 24.31
N LEU A 3 -15.54 57.35 23.56
CA LEU A 3 -14.52 56.84 22.64
C LEU A 3 -15.19 55.66 21.90
N SER A 4 -15.03 55.57 20.59
CA SER A 4 -15.33 54.39 19.78
C SER A 4 -14.60 53.16 20.35
N MET A 5 -15.27 52.00 20.44
CA MET A 5 -14.59 50.71 20.32
C MET A 5 -15.51 49.70 19.63
N LEU A 6 -15.36 49.63 18.30
CA LEU A 6 -15.62 48.43 17.50
C LEU A 6 -14.48 47.45 17.81
N LEU A 7 -14.80 46.33 18.46
CA LEU A 7 -13.90 45.19 18.68
C LEU A 7 -14.77 43.93 18.73
N SER A 8 -14.51 42.80 18.10
CA SER A 8 -13.62 42.39 17.03
C SER A 8 -14.09 40.99 16.65
N SER A 9 -14.10 40.68 15.37
CA SER A 9 -14.38 39.38 14.78
C SER A 9 -13.49 38.29 15.37
N VAL A 10 -14.06 37.16 15.77
CA VAL A 10 -13.31 35.91 15.90
C VAL A 10 -14.13 34.79 15.27
N ALA A 11 -14.05 34.68 13.94
CA ALA A 11 -14.47 33.50 13.21
C ALA A 11 -13.39 32.43 13.40
N LEU A 12 -13.59 31.49 14.33
CA LEU A 12 -12.88 30.21 14.32
C LEU A 12 -13.79 29.16 13.71
N ALA A 13 -13.87 29.14 12.37
CA ALA A 13 -14.27 27.93 11.68
C ALA A 13 -13.06 26.98 11.73
N ALA A 14 -13.04 26.12 12.74
CA ALA A 14 -12.08 25.03 12.80
C ALA A 14 -12.31 24.13 11.58
N VAL A 15 -11.45 24.26 10.58
CA VAL A 15 -11.38 23.29 9.49
C VAL A 15 -10.75 22.04 10.09
N ALA A 16 -11.58 21.16 10.64
CA ALA A 16 -11.18 19.80 10.91
C ALA A 16 -10.93 19.16 9.54
N THR A 17 -9.69 19.24 9.05
CA THR A 17 -9.25 18.33 8.00
C THR A 17 -9.24 16.95 8.66
N ALA A 18 -10.35 16.24 8.53
CA ALA A 18 -10.37 14.80 8.66
C ALA A 18 -9.38 14.29 7.61
N GLN A 19 -8.10 14.22 7.96
CA GLN A 19 -7.12 13.45 7.23
C GLN A 19 -7.60 12.01 7.40
N ALA A 20 -8.52 11.59 6.54
CA ALA A 20 -8.83 10.19 6.35
C ALA A 20 -7.48 9.48 6.23
N PRO A 21 -7.24 8.40 6.99
CA PRO A 21 -6.01 7.66 6.83
C PRO A 21 -5.90 7.33 5.35
N VAL A 22 -4.88 7.88 4.68
CA VAL A 22 -4.68 7.65 3.26
C VAL A 22 -4.38 6.17 3.15
N THR A 23 -5.39 5.36 2.88
CA THR A 23 -5.24 3.96 2.46
C THR A 23 -4.67 4.01 1.05
N SER A 24 -3.41 4.43 0.92
CA SER A 24 -2.75 4.58 -0.36
C SER A 24 -2.49 3.16 -0.88
N LEU A 25 -3.08 2.84 -2.03
CA LEU A 25 -2.83 1.58 -2.72
C LEU A 25 -1.31 1.41 -2.88
N GLN A 26 -0.77 0.35 -2.30
CA GLN A 26 0.65 0.00 -2.37
C GLN A 26 0.92 -0.91 -3.57
N ALA A 27 0.05 -1.91 -3.77
CA ALA A 27 0.15 -2.85 -4.87
C ALA A 27 -1.20 -3.53 -5.17
N ILE A 28 -1.30 -4.13 -6.34
CA ILE A 28 -2.33 -5.12 -6.70
C ILE A 28 -1.62 -6.40 -7.09
N VAL A 29 -1.93 -7.49 -6.41
CA VAL A 29 -1.39 -8.82 -6.69
C VAL A 29 -2.39 -9.56 -7.57
N TYR A 30 -1.90 -10.26 -8.59
CA TYR A 30 -2.71 -11.07 -9.51
C TYR A 30 -2.24 -12.52 -9.51
N ARG A 31 -3.20 -13.45 -9.57
CA ARG A 31 -2.88 -14.89 -9.57
C ARG A 31 -2.22 -15.27 -10.88
N ASP A 32 -2.73 -14.73 -11.98
CA ASP A 32 -2.29 -15.09 -13.31
C ASP A 32 -1.28 -14.04 -13.85
N PRO A 33 -0.41 -14.39 -14.81
CA PRO A 33 0.45 -13.41 -15.49
C PRO A 33 -0.36 -12.37 -16.27
N GLN A 34 0.27 -11.28 -16.67
CA GLN A 34 -0.27 -10.19 -17.48
C GLN A 34 -1.38 -9.37 -16.79
N PHE A 35 -1.41 -9.35 -15.45
CA PHE A 35 -2.35 -8.57 -14.64
C PHE A 35 -3.81 -8.98 -14.83
N VAL A 36 -4.07 -10.29 -14.92
CA VAL A 36 -5.41 -10.85 -15.13
C VAL A 36 -5.79 -11.83 -14.03
N GLY A 37 -7.09 -12.16 -14.01
CA GLY A 37 -7.65 -13.13 -13.08
C GLY A 37 -7.92 -12.55 -11.70
N PRO A 38 -8.11 -13.42 -10.69
CA PRO A 38 -8.32 -13.00 -9.31
C PRO A 38 -7.17 -12.13 -8.82
N SER A 39 -7.51 -11.13 -8.01
CA SER A 39 -6.55 -10.16 -7.51
C SER A 39 -6.87 -9.70 -6.09
N GLN A 40 -5.84 -9.20 -5.42
CA GLN A 40 -5.95 -8.64 -4.08
C GLN A 40 -5.21 -7.30 -4.04
N GLN A 41 -5.92 -6.27 -3.57
CA GLN A 41 -5.34 -4.96 -3.34
C GLN A 41 -4.61 -4.93 -1.99
N ILE A 42 -3.41 -4.37 -2.00
CA ILE A 42 -2.60 -4.15 -0.81
C ILE A 42 -2.62 -2.65 -0.54
N THR A 43 -3.31 -2.23 0.51
CA THR A 43 -3.52 -0.80 0.84
C THR A 43 -2.80 -0.35 2.11
N SER A 44 -2.17 -1.30 2.82
CA SER A 44 -1.44 -1.02 4.07
C SER A 44 0.07 -1.04 3.80
N ALA A 45 0.71 0.11 4.00
CA ALA A 45 2.17 0.17 4.06
C ALA A 45 2.68 -0.43 5.38
N ASP A 46 3.88 -1.02 5.33
CA ASP A 46 4.64 -1.51 6.48
C ASP A 46 3.90 -2.56 7.34
N ARG A 47 2.95 -3.29 6.73
CA ARG A 47 2.28 -4.43 7.36
C ARG A 47 2.42 -5.68 6.51
N CYS A 48 2.66 -6.80 7.19
CA CYS A 48 2.57 -8.11 6.57
C CYS A 48 1.09 -8.42 6.30
N ILE A 49 0.75 -8.68 5.04
CA ILE A 49 -0.60 -9.00 4.62
C ILE A 49 -0.61 -10.43 4.10
N VAL A 50 -1.43 -11.29 4.73
CA VAL A 50 -1.68 -12.64 4.24
C VAL A 50 -2.49 -12.56 2.95
N LEU A 51 -2.05 -13.28 1.92
CA LEU A 51 -2.78 -13.41 0.67
C LEU A 51 -3.94 -14.38 0.87
N ASP A 52 -5.15 -13.95 0.50
CA ASP A 52 -6.35 -14.74 0.72
C ASP A 52 -6.39 -15.95 -0.22
N ARG A 53 -6.12 -17.12 0.35
CA ARG A 53 -6.08 -18.40 -0.38
C ARG A 53 -7.40 -18.82 -1.01
N ASN A 54 -8.52 -18.25 -0.56
CA ASN A 54 -9.84 -18.59 -1.09
C ASN A 54 -10.12 -17.88 -2.41
N THR A 55 -9.57 -16.68 -2.58
CA THR A 55 -9.78 -15.82 -3.76
C THR A 55 -8.59 -15.85 -4.70
N MET A 56 -7.38 -15.95 -4.17
CA MET A 56 -6.15 -16.15 -4.90
C MET A 56 -5.51 -17.44 -4.42
N SER A 57 -5.22 -18.40 -5.31
CA SER A 57 -4.32 -19.51 -4.94
C SER A 57 -3.02 -18.93 -4.36
N ALA A 58 -2.24 -19.70 -3.60
CA ALA A 58 -0.92 -19.26 -3.11
C ALA A 58 0.07 -18.90 -4.25
N GLU A 59 -0.36 -18.87 -5.50
CA GLU A 59 0.41 -18.51 -6.67
C GLU A 59 0.19 -17.04 -7.05
N VAL A 60 1.29 -16.30 -7.12
CA VAL A 60 1.34 -14.91 -7.56
C VAL A 60 2.01 -14.85 -8.93
N GLY A 61 1.20 -14.63 -9.97
CA GLY A 61 1.64 -14.63 -11.37
C GLY A 61 2.07 -13.27 -11.89
N SER A 62 1.48 -12.19 -11.39
CA SER A 62 1.90 -10.81 -11.68
C SER A 62 1.54 -9.83 -10.56
N ILE A 63 2.15 -8.66 -10.56
CA ILE A 63 1.93 -7.62 -9.54
C ILE A 63 2.08 -6.22 -10.13
N GLU A 64 1.14 -5.34 -9.81
CA GLU A 64 1.26 -3.90 -10.06
C GLU A 64 1.70 -3.22 -8.76
N ILE A 65 2.79 -2.44 -8.79
CA ILE A 65 3.33 -1.77 -7.61
C ILE A 65 3.25 -0.26 -7.82
N ALA A 66 2.74 0.45 -6.82
CA ALA A 66 2.67 1.90 -6.84
C ALA A 66 4.08 2.53 -6.93
N SER A 67 4.17 3.70 -7.56
CA SER A 67 5.45 4.40 -7.70
C SER A 67 6.08 4.69 -6.34
N GLY A 68 7.37 4.39 -6.21
CA GLY A 68 8.10 4.58 -4.96
C GLY A 68 7.77 3.56 -3.87
N VAL A 69 7.11 2.45 -4.18
CA VAL A 69 6.88 1.33 -3.26
C VAL A 69 7.80 0.17 -3.62
N VAL A 70 8.29 -0.55 -2.62
CA VAL A 70 8.92 -1.87 -2.77
C VAL A 70 8.08 -2.88 -2.02
N CYS A 71 7.74 -3.97 -2.70
CA CYS A 71 7.05 -5.09 -2.08
C CYS A 71 7.96 -6.31 -2.00
N THR A 72 7.85 -7.07 -0.92
CA THR A 72 8.49 -8.38 -0.77
C THR A 72 7.39 -9.42 -0.57
N THR A 73 7.40 -10.47 -1.38
CA THR A 73 6.57 -11.66 -1.17
C THR A 73 7.29 -12.66 -0.27
N TYR A 74 6.53 -13.47 0.46
CA TYR A 74 7.07 -14.44 1.42
C TYR A 74 6.38 -15.79 1.29
N PHE A 75 7.11 -16.86 1.61
CA PHE A 75 6.60 -18.24 1.57
C PHE A 75 5.77 -18.61 2.81
N ASP A 76 5.75 -17.77 3.83
CA ASP A 76 5.04 -17.96 5.10
C ASP A 76 4.07 -16.80 5.36
N PRO A 77 3.03 -17.00 6.20
CA PRO A 77 2.04 -15.95 6.47
C PRO A 77 2.55 -14.83 7.40
N GLU A 78 3.66 -15.04 8.13
CA GLU A 78 4.22 -14.08 9.09
C GLU A 78 5.31 -13.15 8.52
N CYS A 79 5.60 -13.24 7.21
CA CYS A 79 6.66 -12.51 6.53
C CYS A 79 8.08 -12.76 7.10
N GLN A 80 8.41 -14.00 7.44
CA GLN A 80 9.72 -14.40 8.00
C GLN A 80 10.65 -15.06 6.98
N ASN A 81 10.10 -15.69 5.94
CA ASN A 81 10.81 -16.43 4.90
C ASN A 81 10.64 -15.73 3.54
N PRO A 82 11.52 -14.78 3.18
CA PRO A 82 11.37 -13.97 1.97
C PRO A 82 11.49 -14.81 0.71
N ASN A 83 10.62 -14.54 -0.25
CA ASN A 83 10.63 -15.12 -1.58
C ASN A 83 11.26 -14.15 -2.59
N GLN A 84 10.53 -13.10 -2.98
CA GLN A 84 11.01 -12.13 -3.99
C GLN A 84 10.78 -10.70 -3.55
N ARG A 85 11.78 -9.85 -3.80
CA ARG A 85 11.72 -8.40 -3.57
C ARG A 85 11.56 -7.68 -4.91
N LEU A 86 10.50 -6.88 -5.01
CA LEU A 86 9.99 -6.29 -6.26
C LEU A 86 9.89 -4.78 -6.08
N GLY A 87 10.68 -4.04 -6.88
CA GLY A 87 10.73 -2.56 -6.84
C GLY A 87 9.90 -1.87 -7.92
N GLY A 88 9.06 -2.61 -8.63
CA GLY A 88 8.19 -2.12 -9.69
C GLY A 88 7.23 -3.20 -10.17
N SER A 89 6.27 -2.82 -11.00
CA SER A 89 5.29 -3.76 -11.55
C SER A 89 5.95 -4.85 -12.40
N VAL A 90 5.52 -6.10 -12.23
CA VAL A 90 6.03 -7.26 -12.96
C VAL A 90 4.85 -8.02 -13.55
N SER A 91 4.77 -8.06 -14.89
CA SER A 91 3.69 -8.73 -15.62
C SER A 91 3.83 -10.24 -15.69
N ASN A 92 5.00 -10.80 -15.38
CA ASN A 92 5.19 -12.24 -15.35
C ASN A 92 6.28 -12.58 -14.34
N ILE A 93 5.88 -12.93 -13.13
CA ILE A 93 6.82 -13.26 -12.05
C ILE A 93 7.49 -14.59 -12.39
N SER A 94 8.82 -14.54 -12.52
CA SER A 94 9.66 -15.72 -12.75
C SER A 94 10.01 -16.39 -11.42
N GLY A 95 10.39 -17.67 -11.45
CA GLY A 95 10.76 -18.42 -10.24
C GLY A 95 9.56 -18.91 -9.42
N ALA A 96 9.76 -18.99 -8.10
CA ALA A 96 8.80 -19.55 -7.16
C ALA A 96 7.62 -18.58 -6.93
N ARG A 97 6.41 -19.02 -7.31
CA ARG A 97 5.18 -18.20 -7.27
C ARG A 97 4.36 -18.40 -6.01
N ASP A 98 4.73 -19.36 -5.16
CA ASP A 98 4.04 -19.86 -3.97
C ASP A 98 4.09 -18.89 -2.77
N ALA A 99 3.75 -17.62 -3.00
CA ALA A 99 3.69 -16.60 -1.97
C ALA A 99 2.43 -16.74 -1.09
N GLN A 100 2.62 -16.66 0.22
CA GLN A 100 1.55 -16.70 1.22
C GLN A 100 1.26 -15.35 1.86
N SER A 101 2.25 -14.45 1.86
CA SER A 101 2.09 -13.09 2.35
C SER A 101 2.94 -12.09 1.57
N ILE A 102 2.64 -10.81 1.78
CA ILE A 102 3.31 -9.68 1.16
C ILE A 102 3.50 -8.54 2.15
N LEU A 103 4.67 -7.91 2.11
CA LEU A 103 4.97 -6.67 2.81
C LEU A 103 5.36 -5.60 1.80
N CYS A 104 4.61 -4.51 1.73
CA CYS A 104 4.92 -3.37 0.88
C CYS A 104 5.34 -2.16 1.73
N GLN A 105 6.39 -1.48 1.30
CA GLN A 105 6.98 -0.37 2.03
C GLN A 105 7.26 0.79 1.07
N GLY A 106 6.93 2.00 1.50
CA GLY A 106 7.32 3.20 0.77
C GLY A 106 8.83 3.40 0.82
N GLN A 107 9.45 3.64 -0.34
CA GLN A 107 10.80 4.16 -0.41
C GLN A 107 10.79 5.58 0.12
N ARG A 108 11.12 5.74 1.41
CA ARG A 108 11.47 7.05 1.95
C ARG A 108 12.73 7.52 1.21
N LYS A 109 12.55 8.39 0.21
CA LYS A 109 13.67 9.19 -0.28
C LYS A 109 14.17 10.03 0.90
N PRO A 110 15.43 9.91 1.31
CA PRO A 110 16.00 10.87 2.24
C PRO A 110 15.99 12.22 1.52
N TRP A 111 15.16 13.12 2.04
CA TRP A 111 14.96 14.53 1.71
C TRP A 111 16.02 15.15 0.77
N LEU A 112 15.55 15.66 -0.37
CA LEU A 112 16.19 16.75 -1.12
C LEU A 112 15.68 18.08 -0.57
#